data_AF-A0A3M7BE44-F1
#
_entry.id   AF-A0A3M7BE44-F1
#
_cell.length_a   1.000
_cell.length_b   1.000
_cell.length_c   1.000
_cell.angle_alpha   90.00
_cell.angle_beta   90.00
_cell.angle_gamma   90.00
#
_symmetry.space_group_name_H-M   'P 1'
#
loop_
_entity.id
_entity.type
_entity.pdbx_description
1 polymer ?
#
loop_
_entity_poly.entity_id
_entity_poly.type
_entity_poly.pdbx_seq_one_letter_code
_entity_poly.pdbx_strand_id
1 'polypeptide(L)'
;MASHAVARPLAAFSFNATFGLRSAARSSRGFATTTSTTQRAQLQQTVKRTTPARIPRDSVQQGFKRNYSSETPNVVKKKSFRFLRWTWRLTYLSAIGGFAWMCWGIYQNRTPEDQAEPDPRKKTLVVLGTGWGSVSLLKKLDTENYNVIVISPRNYFLFTPLLPSCTTGTVEHRSIMEPIRNFLRHKKAAVKYYEADATKIDYEKKVVYIHDDSEIKGATSATEVPFDMLVVGVGAENATFGIPGVKEHGCFLKEVNDAQKIRKRIMDCVETATFKDQTPEEVRRLLHMVVVGGGPTGVEFAGELQDFFENDLRKRIPEITNNFHVTLVEALPSVLPMFSKQLIDYTEQTFKE
;
A
#
# COMPACT_ATOMS: atom_id res chain seq x y z
N MET A 1 34.83 57.70 -5.45
CA MET A 1 35.66 57.33 -6.62
C MET A 1 34.97 56.20 -7.35
N ALA A 2 34.86 56.29 -8.67
CA ALA A 2 34.17 55.30 -9.50
C ALA A 2 35.16 54.51 -10.36
N SER A 3 34.85 53.24 -10.61
CA SER A 3 35.30 52.47 -11.79
C SER A 3 34.38 51.23 -11.88
N HIS A 4 33.26 51.28 -12.59
CA HIS A 4 33.17 50.93 -14.01
C HIS A 4 33.88 49.64 -14.41
N ALA A 5 33.09 48.57 -14.56
CA ALA A 5 33.33 47.51 -15.53
C ALA A 5 32.05 47.34 -16.37
N VAL A 6 32.16 47.45 -17.70
CA VAL A 6 31.04 47.44 -18.63
C VAL A 6 30.97 46.09 -19.37
N ALA A 7 29.74 45.63 -19.62
CA ALA A 7 29.45 44.33 -20.22
C ALA A 7 29.80 44.24 -21.72
N ARG A 8 29.86 43.01 -22.25
CA ARG A 8 29.37 42.69 -23.60
C ARG A 8 28.69 41.30 -23.64
N PRO A 9 27.60 41.12 -24.42
CA PRO A 9 26.85 39.86 -24.50
C PRO A 9 27.33 38.98 -25.66
N LEU A 10 26.94 37.70 -25.65
CA LEU A 10 27.01 36.82 -26.81
C LEU A 10 25.61 36.54 -27.39
N ALA A 11 25.58 36.30 -28.70
CA ALA A 11 24.42 36.55 -29.55
C ALA A 11 23.31 35.49 -29.45
N ALA A 12 22.09 35.94 -29.71
CA ALA A 12 20.97 35.06 -30.06
C ALA A 12 21.16 34.46 -31.45
N PHE A 13 20.74 33.20 -31.62
CA PHE A 13 20.39 32.64 -32.92
C PHE A 13 18.96 32.12 -32.86
N SER A 14 18.08 32.79 -33.58
CA SER A 14 16.72 32.35 -33.86
C SER A 14 16.69 31.66 -35.22
N PHE A 15 16.01 30.52 -35.31
CA PHE A 15 15.48 30.03 -36.59
C PHE A 15 14.14 29.33 -36.36
N ASN A 16 13.24 29.53 -37.31
CA ASN A 16 11.82 29.22 -37.18
C ASN A 16 11.41 28.11 -38.17
N ALA A 17 10.28 27.46 -37.86
CA ALA A 17 9.38 26.78 -38.80
C ALA A 17 9.69 25.36 -39.37
N THR A 18 8.90 24.40 -38.84
CA THR A 18 8.01 23.45 -39.56
C THR A 18 8.50 22.19 -40.32
N PHE A 19 7.98 21.06 -39.83
CA PHE A 19 7.40 19.89 -40.53
C PHE A 19 8.22 19.03 -41.52
N GLY A 20 8.35 17.74 -41.17
CA GLY A 20 8.63 16.65 -42.10
C GLY A 20 8.56 15.27 -41.41
N LEU A 21 7.56 14.43 -41.74
CA LEU A 21 7.50 13.05 -41.25
C LEU A 21 8.56 12.18 -41.94
N ARG A 22 9.24 11.30 -41.19
CA ARG A 22 9.34 9.84 -41.49
C ARG A 22 10.14 9.03 -40.45
N SER A 23 9.51 7.93 -40.03
CA SER A 23 10.08 6.59 -39.78
C SER A 23 11.59 6.46 -39.49
N ALA A 24 11.95 6.06 -38.27
CA ALA A 24 13.24 5.45 -37.94
C ALA A 24 13.04 4.04 -37.33
N ALA A 25 14.00 3.14 -37.61
CA ALA A 25 13.87 1.70 -37.37
C ALA A 25 14.16 1.27 -35.91
N ARG A 26 13.84 0.00 -35.60
CA ARG A 26 13.89 -0.59 -34.26
C ARG A 26 14.81 -1.83 -34.23
N SER A 27 15.84 -1.81 -33.38
CA SER A 27 16.71 -2.95 -33.02
C SER A 27 16.84 -2.96 -31.48
N SER A 28 16.33 -3.97 -30.75
CA SER A 28 17.03 -5.20 -30.32
C SER A 28 18.27 -4.90 -29.44
N ARG A 29 18.53 -5.52 -28.28
CA ARG A 29 18.00 -6.71 -27.53
C ARG A 29 17.93 -6.32 -26.01
N GLY A 30 17.40 -7.08 -25.04
CA GLY A 30 16.70 -8.37 -24.97
C GLY A 30 16.79 -8.96 -23.55
N PHE A 31 15.90 -9.89 -23.17
CA PHE A 31 16.00 -10.87 -22.06
C PHE A 31 14.96 -11.96 -22.39
N ALA A 32 15.35 -13.16 -22.82
CA ALA A 32 15.69 -14.33 -22.00
C ALA A 32 14.46 -14.98 -21.34
N THR A 33 14.08 -16.16 -21.85
CA THR A 33 13.09 -17.06 -21.22
C THR A 33 13.62 -18.48 -21.34
N THR A 34 13.66 -19.21 -20.23
CA THR A 34 14.23 -20.56 -20.14
C THR A 34 13.19 -21.64 -20.45
N THR A 35 13.71 -22.78 -20.88
CA THR A 35 13.00 -23.90 -21.52
C THR A 35 12.52 -24.97 -20.54
N SER A 36 11.48 -25.72 -20.92
CA SER A 36 11.31 -27.12 -20.54
C SER A 36 10.99 -27.98 -21.76
N THR A 37 11.68 -29.12 -21.87
CA THR A 37 11.72 -29.98 -23.06
C THR A 37 11.08 -31.33 -22.75
N THR A 38 10.31 -31.90 -23.67
CA THR A 38 10.33 -33.37 -23.90
C THR A 38 9.83 -33.74 -25.30
N GLN A 39 10.35 -34.84 -25.82
CA GLN A 39 10.37 -35.14 -27.26
C GLN A 39 9.21 -36.03 -27.72
N ARG A 40 8.97 -36.01 -29.03
CA ARG A 40 7.95 -36.77 -29.75
C ARG A 40 8.60 -38.00 -30.39
N ALA A 41 8.26 -39.20 -29.94
CA ALA A 41 8.75 -40.45 -30.55
C ALA A 41 7.86 -40.89 -31.72
N GLN A 42 8.46 -41.26 -32.84
CA GLN A 42 7.79 -41.94 -33.95
C GLN A 42 7.96 -43.46 -33.81
N LEU A 43 6.90 -44.23 -34.04
CA LEU A 43 6.97 -45.67 -34.25
C LEU A 43 6.14 -46.06 -35.48
N GLN A 44 6.78 -46.75 -36.42
CA GLN A 44 6.15 -47.35 -37.58
C GLN A 44 5.42 -48.63 -37.18
N GLN A 45 4.28 -48.95 -37.82
CA GLN A 45 3.60 -50.24 -37.65
C GLN A 45 3.63 -51.06 -38.94
N THR A 46 4.21 -52.26 -38.83
CA THR A 46 4.26 -53.27 -39.89
C THR A 46 3.08 -54.25 -39.81
N VAL A 47 2.66 -54.73 -40.99
CA VAL A 47 1.52 -55.65 -41.15
C VAL A 47 1.89 -57.10 -40.83
N LYS A 48 1.04 -57.81 -40.09
CA LYS A 48 0.87 -59.28 -40.17
C LYS A 48 -0.60 -59.69 -40.08
N ARG A 49 -0.89 -60.90 -40.59
CA ARG A 49 -2.21 -61.37 -41.05
C ARG A 49 -2.51 -62.76 -40.48
N THR A 50 -3.72 -63.00 -39.95
CA THR A 50 -4.24 -64.34 -39.59
C THR A 50 -5.75 -64.43 -39.82
N THR A 51 -6.24 -65.66 -40.04
CA THR A 51 -7.58 -66.02 -40.58
C THR A 51 -8.38 -66.92 -39.61
N PRO A 52 -9.68 -67.23 -39.86
CA PRO A 52 -10.67 -67.47 -38.80
C PRO A 52 -11.14 -68.93 -38.54
N ALA A 53 -11.97 -69.12 -37.50
CA ALA A 53 -12.75 -70.33 -37.19
C ALA A 53 -14.28 -70.07 -37.18
N ARG A 54 -15.14 -71.06 -36.80
CA ARG A 54 -16.46 -71.27 -37.46
C ARG A 54 -17.56 -71.93 -36.59
N ILE A 55 -18.68 -71.21 -36.39
CA ILE A 55 -20.13 -71.58 -36.58
C ILE A 55 -20.57 -73.02 -36.20
N PRO A 56 -21.61 -73.19 -35.33
CA PRO A 56 -23.02 -73.51 -35.73
C PRO A 56 -24.07 -72.61 -34.98
N ARG A 57 -25.34 -72.38 -35.36
CA ARG A 57 -26.36 -73.00 -36.26
C ARG A 57 -26.81 -74.42 -35.91
N ASP A 58 -27.89 -74.55 -35.12
CA ASP A 58 -29.25 -74.82 -35.65
C ASP A 58 -30.35 -74.89 -34.55
N SER A 59 -31.62 -74.95 -34.98
CA SER A 59 -32.86 -75.14 -34.20
C SER A 59 -33.36 -73.89 -33.42
N VAL A 60 -34.65 -73.53 -33.34
CA VAL A 60 -35.92 -74.13 -33.83
C VAL A 60 -36.85 -73.02 -34.38
N GLN A 61 -37.63 -73.30 -35.44
CA GLN A 61 -38.74 -72.46 -35.88
C GLN A 61 -39.97 -72.63 -34.98
N GLN A 62 -40.62 -71.57 -34.50
CA GLN A 62 -42.05 -71.64 -34.14
C GLN A 62 -42.77 -70.28 -34.09
N GLY A 63 -43.93 -70.22 -34.75
CA GLY A 63 -45.08 -69.42 -34.33
C GLY A 63 -45.08 -67.91 -34.64
N PHE A 64 -45.61 -67.53 -35.80
CA PHE A 64 -46.18 -66.17 -35.96
C PHE A 64 -47.39 -65.98 -35.03
N LYS A 65 -47.28 -65.09 -34.04
CA LYS A 65 -48.43 -64.36 -33.48
C LYS A 65 -48.15 -62.85 -33.49
N ARG A 66 -49.06 -62.12 -34.11
CA ARG A 66 -48.95 -60.71 -34.47
C ARG A 66 -49.52 -59.84 -33.36
N ASN A 67 -48.73 -59.52 -32.34
CA ASN A 67 -49.14 -58.55 -31.33
C ASN A 67 -48.91 -57.12 -31.86
N TYR A 68 -50.00 -56.38 -32.03
CA TYR A 68 -49.94 -54.95 -32.33
C TYR A 68 -49.52 -54.18 -31.07
N SER A 69 -48.22 -53.87 -30.97
CA SER A 69 -47.70 -52.85 -30.06
C SER A 69 -47.53 -51.55 -30.84
N SER A 70 -48.40 -50.57 -30.59
CA SER A 70 -48.32 -49.26 -31.25
C SER A 70 -47.27 -48.36 -30.60
N GLU A 71 -45.99 -48.73 -30.72
CA GLU A 71 -44.89 -47.84 -30.35
C GLU A 71 -44.60 -46.86 -31.49
N THR A 72 -44.85 -45.58 -31.24
CA THR A 72 -44.50 -44.50 -32.16
C THR A 72 -42.99 -44.25 -32.13
N PRO A 73 -42.35 -43.93 -33.27
CA PRO A 73 -40.91 -43.75 -33.32
C PRO A 73 -40.47 -42.57 -32.43
N ASN A 74 -39.55 -42.87 -31.50
CA ASN A 74 -39.06 -41.92 -30.52
C ASN A 74 -38.30 -40.76 -31.17
N VAL A 75 -38.99 -39.63 -31.39
CA VAL A 75 -38.34 -38.39 -31.87
C VAL A 75 -37.43 -37.88 -30.76
N VAL A 76 -36.11 -38.06 -30.95
CA VAL A 76 -35.09 -37.47 -30.07
C VAL A 76 -35.20 -35.95 -30.15
N LYS A 77 -35.97 -35.35 -29.23
CA LYS A 77 -36.09 -33.90 -29.08
C LYS A 77 -34.70 -33.33 -28.80
N LYS A 78 -34.12 -32.63 -29.79
CA LYS A 78 -32.89 -31.85 -29.61
C LYS A 78 -33.10 -30.86 -28.45
N LYS A 79 -32.62 -31.20 -27.24
CA LYS A 79 -32.67 -30.33 -26.06
C LYS A 79 -32.09 -28.97 -26.44
N SER A 80 -32.79 -27.88 -26.10
CA SER A 80 -32.59 -26.62 -26.81
C SER A 80 -31.21 -26.01 -26.50
N PHE A 81 -30.31 -26.07 -27.50
CA PHE A 81 -29.04 -25.33 -27.52
C PHE A 81 -29.26 -23.81 -27.47
N ARG A 82 -30.51 -23.33 -27.65
CA ARG A 82 -30.89 -21.92 -27.55
C ARG A 82 -30.77 -21.39 -26.13
N PHE A 83 -31.20 -22.14 -25.11
CA PHE A 83 -31.06 -21.72 -23.71
C PHE A 83 -29.60 -21.53 -23.33
N LEU A 84 -28.75 -22.53 -23.60
CA LEU A 84 -27.31 -22.45 -23.34
C LEU A 84 -26.65 -21.31 -24.13
N ARG A 85 -27.00 -21.11 -25.42
CA ARG A 85 -26.51 -19.96 -26.20
C ARG A 85 -26.97 -18.61 -25.65
N TRP A 86 -28.12 -18.54 -24.98
CA TRP A 86 -28.64 -17.30 -24.40
C TRP A 86 -27.98 -16.99 -23.05
N THR A 87 -27.77 -18.00 -22.18
CA THR A 87 -26.99 -17.82 -20.94
C THR A 87 -25.55 -17.41 -21.23
N TRP A 88 -24.87 -18.07 -22.16
CA TRP A 88 -23.51 -17.67 -22.57
C TRP A 88 -23.45 -16.25 -23.15
N ARG A 89 -24.48 -15.80 -23.88
CA ARG A 89 -24.58 -14.40 -24.37
C ARG A 89 -24.76 -13.41 -23.22
N LEU A 90 -25.61 -13.73 -22.24
CA LEU A 90 -25.79 -12.88 -21.06
C LEU A 90 -24.50 -12.78 -20.24
N THR A 91 -23.83 -13.89 -19.96
CA THR A 91 -22.54 -13.89 -19.23
C THR A 91 -21.47 -13.09 -19.95
N TYR A 92 -21.41 -13.18 -21.28
CA TYR A 92 -20.46 -12.40 -22.09
C TYR A 92 -20.79 -10.90 -22.10
N LEU A 93 -22.06 -10.53 -22.21
CA LEU A 93 -22.51 -9.14 -22.12
C LEU A 93 -22.31 -8.54 -20.73
N SER A 94 -22.56 -9.29 -19.66
CA SER A 94 -22.28 -8.83 -18.29
C SER A 94 -20.79 -8.69 -18.02
N ALA A 95 -19.95 -9.57 -18.56
CA ALA A 95 -18.50 -9.45 -18.47
C ALA A 95 -17.98 -8.20 -19.21
N ILE A 96 -18.48 -7.93 -20.42
CA ILE A 96 -18.15 -6.70 -21.16
C ILE A 96 -18.65 -5.46 -20.42
N GLY A 97 -19.88 -5.46 -19.92
CA GLY A 97 -20.45 -4.35 -19.16
C GLY A 97 -19.67 -4.05 -17.88
N GLY A 98 -19.30 -5.09 -17.12
CA GLY A 98 -18.47 -4.97 -15.92
C GLY A 98 -17.06 -4.47 -16.23
N PHE A 99 -16.43 -4.95 -17.30
CA PHE A 99 -15.12 -4.47 -17.75
C PHE A 99 -15.17 -3.01 -18.22
N ALA A 100 -16.18 -2.63 -19.00
CA ALA A 100 -16.38 -1.25 -19.45
C ALA A 100 -16.62 -0.30 -18.26
N TRP A 101 -17.44 -0.71 -17.29
CA TRP A 101 -17.67 0.05 -16.05
C TRP A 101 -16.40 0.19 -15.20
N MET A 102 -15.60 -0.88 -15.09
CA MET A 102 -14.30 -0.84 -14.42
C MET A 102 -13.32 0.11 -15.12
N CYS A 103 -13.20 0.04 -16.45
CA CYS A 103 -12.38 0.95 -17.24
C CYS A 103 -12.83 2.41 -17.10
N TRP A 104 -14.14 2.66 -17.06
CA TRP A 104 -14.72 3.99 -16.84
C TRP A 104 -14.41 4.53 -15.43
N GLY A 105 -14.54 3.71 -14.38
CA GLY A 105 -14.15 4.09 -13.02
C GLY A 105 -12.65 4.37 -12.88
N ILE A 106 -11.80 3.57 -13.53
CA ILE A 106 -10.35 3.83 -13.60
C ILE A 106 -10.05 5.14 -14.35
N TYR A 107 -10.78 5.42 -15.43
CA TYR A 107 -10.65 6.67 -16.19
C TYR A 107 -11.04 7.89 -15.34
N GLN A 108 -12.17 7.85 -14.63
CA GLN A 108 -12.59 8.94 -13.73
C GLN A 108 -11.58 9.18 -12.59
N ASN A 109 -11.06 8.11 -11.98
CA ASN A 109 -10.05 8.23 -10.93
C ASN A 109 -8.70 8.76 -11.45
N ARG A 110 -8.37 8.56 -12.73
CA ARG A 110 -7.15 9.11 -13.35
C ARG A 110 -7.32 10.50 -13.94
N THR A 111 -8.55 10.86 -14.32
CA THR A 111 -8.90 12.13 -14.96
C THR A 111 -9.97 12.84 -14.12
N PRO A 112 -9.63 13.32 -12.91
CA PRO A 112 -10.54 14.05 -12.05
C PRO A 112 -10.95 15.37 -12.72
N GLU A 113 -12.26 15.66 -12.68
CA GLU A 113 -12.86 16.90 -13.20
C GLU A 113 -12.18 18.16 -12.64
N ASP A 114 -12.35 19.27 -13.36
CA ASP A 114 -11.82 20.56 -12.91
C ASP A 114 -12.61 21.05 -11.69
N GLN A 115 -11.87 21.53 -10.69
CA GLN A 115 -12.43 21.89 -9.39
C GLN A 115 -12.94 23.33 -9.45
N ALA A 116 -14.13 23.58 -8.89
CA ALA A 116 -14.65 24.94 -8.78
C ALA A 116 -13.71 25.84 -7.96
N GLU A 117 -13.42 27.04 -8.47
CA GLU A 117 -12.60 28.04 -7.79
C GLU A 117 -13.24 28.52 -6.47
N PRO A 118 -12.45 28.97 -5.47
CA PRO A 118 -12.97 29.50 -4.22
C PRO A 118 -13.90 30.72 -4.44
N ASP A 119 -15.07 30.72 -3.78
CA ASP A 119 -16.04 31.82 -3.86
C ASP A 119 -15.90 32.70 -2.61
N PRO A 120 -15.49 33.98 -2.72
CA PRO A 120 -15.30 34.87 -1.57
C PRO A 120 -16.52 35.05 -0.65
N ARG A 121 -17.73 34.65 -1.09
CA ARG A 121 -18.96 34.73 -0.29
C ARG A 121 -19.15 33.52 0.64
N LYS A 122 -18.39 32.44 0.46
CA LYS A 122 -18.45 31.23 1.28
C LYS A 122 -17.52 31.34 2.49
N LYS A 123 -17.92 30.73 3.61
CA LYS A 123 -17.11 30.68 4.82
C LYS A 123 -15.81 29.92 4.60
N THR A 124 -14.72 30.42 5.17
CA THR A 124 -13.40 29.79 5.13
C THR A 124 -13.24 28.80 6.27
N LEU A 125 -13.10 27.52 5.94
CA LEU A 125 -12.85 26.43 6.87
C LEU A 125 -11.37 26.05 6.82
N VAL A 126 -10.65 26.32 7.91
CA VAL A 126 -9.27 25.88 8.09
C VAL A 126 -9.23 24.55 8.85
N VAL A 127 -8.49 23.58 8.30
CA VAL A 127 -8.26 22.26 8.91
C VAL A 127 -6.77 22.11 9.20
N LEU A 128 -6.42 21.95 10.48
CA LEU A 128 -5.04 21.72 10.92
C LEU A 128 -4.75 20.22 11.04
N GLY A 129 -3.61 19.79 10.50
CA GLY A 129 -3.14 18.41 10.50
C GLY A 129 -3.71 17.55 9.36
N THR A 130 -2.99 16.48 9.02
CA THR A 130 -3.33 15.47 8.00
C THR A 130 -3.46 14.06 8.61
N GLY A 131 -3.83 13.98 9.90
CA GLY A 131 -4.06 12.73 10.61
C GLY A 131 -5.47 12.16 10.42
N TRP A 132 -5.78 11.11 11.17
CA TRP A 132 -7.07 10.40 11.16
C TRP A 132 -8.29 11.30 11.25
N GLY A 133 -8.31 12.26 12.18
CA GLY A 133 -9.44 13.18 12.36
C GLY A 133 -9.66 14.07 11.12
N SER A 134 -8.62 14.79 10.72
CA SER A 134 -8.66 15.71 9.58
C SER A 134 -9.02 15.01 8.27
N VAL A 135 -8.41 13.85 7.98
CA VAL A 135 -8.68 13.10 6.75
C VAL A 135 -10.06 12.45 6.76
N SER A 136 -10.55 11.98 7.92
CA SER A 136 -11.91 11.46 8.04
C SER A 136 -12.97 12.55 7.82
N LEU A 137 -12.74 13.76 8.32
CA LEU A 137 -13.55 14.94 8.00
C LEU A 137 -13.46 15.25 6.51
N LEU A 138 -12.25 15.46 5.98
CA LEU A 138 -12.04 15.85 4.57
C LEU A 138 -12.70 14.86 3.61
N LYS A 139 -12.62 13.54 3.84
CA LYS A 139 -13.31 12.54 3.01
C LYS A 139 -14.81 12.77 2.92
N LYS A 140 -15.49 13.08 4.04
CA LYS A 140 -16.95 13.27 4.13
C LYS A 140 -17.41 14.71 3.88
N LEU A 141 -16.52 15.69 3.99
CA LEU A 141 -16.83 17.11 3.82
C LEU A 141 -17.26 17.41 2.38
N ASP A 142 -18.41 18.07 2.25
CA ASP A 142 -18.83 18.68 0.99
C ASP A 142 -18.17 20.07 0.86
N THR A 143 -17.19 20.14 -0.04
CA THR A 143 -16.41 21.33 -0.35
C THR A 143 -17.20 22.38 -1.12
N GLU A 144 -18.37 22.06 -1.67
CA GLU A 144 -19.18 23.06 -2.38
C GLU A 144 -19.71 24.16 -1.44
N ASN A 145 -19.80 23.89 -0.13
CA ASN A 145 -20.35 24.81 0.87
C ASN A 145 -19.31 25.74 1.53
N TYR A 146 -18.01 25.46 1.40
CA TYR A 146 -16.94 26.14 2.16
C TYR A 146 -15.69 26.35 1.30
N ASN A 147 -14.98 27.45 1.54
CA ASN A 147 -13.60 27.58 1.05
C ASN A 147 -12.68 26.82 2.02
N VAL A 148 -12.13 25.69 1.59
CA VAL A 148 -11.37 24.80 2.49
C VAL A 148 -9.87 25.03 2.33
N ILE A 149 -9.19 25.21 3.46
CA ILE A 149 -7.73 25.31 3.55
C ILE A 149 -7.23 24.25 4.53
N VAL A 150 -6.28 23.43 4.10
CA VAL A 150 -5.60 22.42 4.94
C VAL A 150 -4.18 22.89 5.21
N ILE A 151 -3.77 22.86 6.48
CA ILE A 151 -2.41 23.23 6.93
C ILE A 151 -1.83 22.05 7.69
N SER A 152 -0.68 21.54 7.26
CA SER A 152 0.09 20.54 8.01
C SER A 152 1.50 20.44 7.46
N PRO A 153 2.54 20.26 8.30
CA PRO A 153 3.90 20.00 7.84
C PRO A 153 4.03 18.64 7.11
N ARG A 154 3.04 17.75 7.24
CA ARG A 154 3.05 16.41 6.64
C ARG A 154 2.09 16.32 5.46
N ASN A 155 2.63 16.20 4.26
CA ASN A 155 1.86 16.16 3.00
C ASN A 155 1.21 14.81 2.67
N TYR A 156 1.14 13.88 3.63
CA TYR A 156 0.48 12.59 3.50
C TYR A 156 -0.34 12.23 4.75
N PHE A 157 -1.39 11.45 4.53
CA PHE A 157 -2.06 10.66 5.55
C PHE A 157 -1.20 9.43 5.89
N LEU A 158 -1.14 9.08 7.18
CA LEU A 158 -0.45 7.89 7.68
C LEU A 158 -1.45 6.91 8.31
N PHE A 159 -1.50 5.68 7.80
CA PHE A 159 -2.26 4.59 8.42
C PHE A 159 -1.47 4.01 9.60
N THR A 160 -1.53 4.73 10.73
CA THR A 160 -0.73 4.43 11.93
C THR A 160 -0.81 2.99 12.48
N PRO A 161 -1.90 2.20 12.35
CA PRO A 161 -1.93 0.82 12.87
C PRO A 161 -0.91 -0.14 12.24
N LEU A 162 -0.42 0.13 11.02
CA LEU A 162 0.59 -0.71 10.35
C LEU A 162 2.01 -0.13 10.44
N LEU A 163 2.21 0.92 11.26
CA LEU A 163 3.52 1.51 11.47
C LEU A 163 4.53 0.57 12.15
N PRO A 164 4.15 -0.30 13.13
CA PRO A 164 5.05 -1.33 13.67
C PRO A 164 5.64 -2.23 12.57
N SER A 165 4.83 -2.71 11.63
CA SER A 165 5.26 -3.55 10.50
C SER A 165 6.24 -2.89 9.54
N CYS A 166 6.37 -1.57 9.57
CA CYS A 166 7.37 -0.83 8.78
C CYS A 166 8.76 -0.79 9.42
N THR A 167 8.86 -1.08 10.73
CA THR A 167 10.15 -1.09 11.47
C THR A 167 11.04 -2.28 11.11
N THR A 168 10.43 -3.39 10.70
CA THR A 168 11.08 -4.64 10.29
C THR A 168 11.13 -4.74 8.76
N GLY A 169 10.07 -4.24 8.11
CA GLY A 169 9.90 -4.26 6.66
C GLY A 169 8.89 -5.30 6.17
N THR A 170 8.12 -5.90 7.09
CA THR A 170 6.92 -6.70 6.81
C THR A 170 5.94 -5.93 5.93
N VAL A 171 5.81 -4.62 6.14
CA VAL A 171 5.08 -3.69 5.27
C VAL A 171 6.02 -2.56 4.82
N GLU A 172 5.95 -2.19 3.55
CA GLU A 172 6.71 -1.06 3.00
C GLU A 172 5.95 0.26 3.27
N HIS A 173 6.68 1.32 3.64
CA HIS A 173 6.04 2.51 4.21
C HIS A 173 5.12 3.27 3.24
N ARG A 174 5.39 3.28 1.92
CA ARG A 174 4.47 3.91 0.94
C ARG A 174 3.14 3.16 0.87
N SER A 175 3.11 1.88 1.24
CA SER A 175 1.89 1.08 1.33
C SER A 175 0.96 1.50 2.48
N ILE A 176 1.45 2.31 3.44
CA ILE A 176 0.67 2.87 4.56
C ILE A 176 0.54 4.41 4.51
N MET A 177 1.01 5.04 3.43
CA MET A 177 0.99 6.49 3.21
C MET A 177 0.10 6.83 2.01
N GLU A 178 -0.77 7.83 2.15
CA GLU A 178 -1.56 8.36 1.04
C GLU A 178 -1.38 9.88 0.91
N PRO A 179 -0.83 10.41 -0.21
CA PRO A 179 -0.60 11.84 -0.37
C PRO A 179 -1.88 12.67 -0.16
N ILE A 180 -1.80 13.75 0.63
CA ILE A 180 -2.99 14.54 0.98
C ILE A 180 -3.68 15.09 -0.27
N ARG A 181 -2.89 15.48 -1.27
CA ARG A 181 -3.35 16.03 -2.55
C ARG A 181 -4.25 15.06 -3.33
N ASN A 182 -4.14 13.74 -3.13
CA ASN A 182 -5.03 12.77 -3.76
C ASN A 182 -6.45 12.90 -3.20
N PHE A 183 -6.62 12.96 -1.86
CA PHE A 183 -7.92 13.23 -1.24
C PHE A 183 -8.51 14.58 -1.65
N LEU A 184 -7.66 15.59 -1.88
CA LEU A 184 -8.09 16.93 -2.24
C LEU A 184 -8.48 17.08 -3.71
N ARG A 185 -7.78 16.44 -4.65
CA ARG A 185 -8.08 16.56 -6.09
C ARG A 185 -9.39 15.86 -6.49
N HIS A 186 -9.85 14.88 -5.72
CA HIS A 186 -11.16 14.23 -5.91
C HIS A 186 -12.33 14.99 -5.25
N LYS A 187 -12.15 16.26 -4.89
CA LYS A 187 -13.22 17.16 -4.43
C LYS A 187 -13.77 18.01 -5.57
N LYS A 188 -15.07 18.34 -5.49
CA LYS A 188 -15.76 19.15 -6.51
C LYS A 188 -15.31 20.62 -6.52
N ALA A 189 -14.96 21.17 -5.36
CA ALA A 189 -14.42 22.52 -5.23
C ALA A 189 -12.96 22.44 -4.76
N ALA A 190 -12.17 23.41 -5.19
CA ALA A 190 -10.74 23.45 -4.93
C ALA A 190 -10.44 23.55 -3.42
N VAL A 191 -9.55 22.70 -2.93
CA VAL A 191 -9.07 22.75 -1.54
C VAL A 191 -7.61 23.18 -1.55
N LYS A 192 -7.31 24.29 -0.86
CA LYS A 192 -5.93 24.78 -0.76
C LYS A 192 -5.19 23.95 0.30
N TYR A 193 -3.94 23.57 0.00
CA TYR A 193 -3.06 22.90 0.96
C TYR A 193 -1.75 23.68 1.12
N TYR A 194 -1.39 23.94 2.37
CA TYR A 194 -0.10 24.49 2.77
C TYR A 194 0.69 23.42 3.56
N GLU A 195 1.89 23.12 3.06
CA GLU A 195 2.88 22.29 3.74
C GLU A 195 3.64 23.17 4.72
N ALA A 196 3.10 23.31 5.94
CA ALA A 196 3.53 24.27 6.93
C ALA A 196 3.03 23.91 8.34
N ASP A 197 3.78 24.31 9.36
CA ASP A 197 3.40 24.24 10.76
C ASP A 197 2.48 25.38 11.16
N ALA A 198 1.46 25.07 11.98
CA ALA A 198 0.57 26.07 12.57
C ALA A 198 1.12 26.50 13.94
N THR A 199 1.92 27.57 13.96
CA THR A 199 2.72 27.97 15.14
C THR A 199 1.93 28.73 16.20
N LYS A 200 0.87 29.45 15.81
CA LYS A 200 -0.04 30.15 16.73
C LYS A 200 -1.45 30.23 16.15
N ILE A 201 -2.45 30.05 17.01
CA ILE A 201 -3.86 30.35 16.72
C ILE A 201 -4.24 31.62 17.47
N ASP A 202 -4.75 32.63 16.76
CA ASP A 202 -5.26 33.87 17.33
C ASP A 202 -6.78 33.92 17.10
N TYR A 203 -7.55 33.61 18.14
CA TYR A 203 -9.00 33.46 18.05
C TYR A 203 -9.73 34.81 17.97
N GLU A 204 -9.13 35.89 18.45
CA GLU A 204 -9.72 37.24 18.45
C GLU A 204 -9.66 37.84 17.05
N LYS A 205 -8.51 37.72 16.40
CA LYS A 205 -8.33 38.10 14.99
C LYS A 205 -8.86 37.06 14.00
N LYS A 206 -9.12 35.84 14.47
CA LYS A 206 -9.47 34.65 13.66
C LYS A 206 -8.42 34.34 12.58
N VAL A 207 -7.16 34.30 12.97
CA VAL A 207 -6.04 33.92 12.09
C VAL A 207 -5.23 32.77 12.66
N VAL A 208 -4.71 31.92 11.79
CA VAL A 208 -3.66 30.95 12.10
C VAL A 208 -2.35 31.45 11.52
N TYR A 209 -1.32 31.55 12.34
CA TYR A 209 0.05 31.82 11.91
C TYR A 209 0.65 30.52 11.41
N ILE A 210 1.16 30.52 10.18
CA ILE A 210 1.83 29.36 9.58
C ILE A 210 3.29 29.64 9.24
N HIS A 211 4.12 28.60 9.36
CA HIS A 211 5.55 28.63 9.01
C HIS A 211 5.93 27.41 8.18
N ASP A 212 6.57 27.63 7.03
CA ASP A 212 7.20 26.60 6.21
C ASP A 212 8.61 26.31 6.75
N ASP A 213 8.76 25.18 7.43
CA ASP A 213 10.05 24.75 7.98
C ASP A 213 10.89 23.90 7.01
N SER A 214 10.46 23.70 5.76
CA SER A 214 11.21 22.90 4.78
C SER A 214 12.58 23.51 4.45
N GLU A 215 13.55 22.69 4.03
CA GLU A 215 14.90 23.18 3.67
C GLU A 215 14.90 24.13 2.45
N ILE A 216 13.88 24.03 1.59
CA ILE A 216 13.76 24.81 0.35
C ILE A 216 12.98 26.09 0.62
N LYS A 217 13.67 27.16 1.03
CA LYS A 217 13.02 28.44 1.35
C LYS A 217 12.68 29.27 0.09
N GLY A 218 11.43 29.75 0.03
CA GLY A 218 11.00 30.80 -0.90
C GLY A 218 11.17 32.22 -0.33
N ALA A 219 10.70 33.24 -1.07
CA ALA A 219 10.70 34.64 -0.61
C ALA A 219 9.73 34.90 0.57
N THR A 220 8.85 33.95 0.88
CA THR A 220 7.94 33.98 2.03
C THR A 220 7.90 32.58 2.65
N SER A 221 8.31 32.48 3.90
CA SER A 221 8.24 31.24 4.70
C SER A 221 7.26 31.34 5.87
N ALA A 222 6.67 32.51 6.13
CA ALA A 222 5.69 32.71 7.19
C ALA A 222 4.54 33.61 6.70
N THR A 223 3.31 33.31 7.10
CA THR A 223 2.14 34.15 6.81
C THR A 223 1.02 33.91 7.82
N GLU A 224 0.06 34.83 7.88
CA GLU A 224 -1.23 34.63 8.54
C GLU A 224 -2.25 34.03 7.55
N VAL A 225 -3.14 33.16 8.05
CA VAL A 225 -4.26 32.58 7.30
C VAL A 225 -5.56 32.84 8.06
N PRO A 226 -6.50 33.66 7.52
CA PRO A 226 -7.77 33.94 8.17
C PRO A 226 -8.74 32.74 8.09
N PHE A 227 -9.63 32.62 9.07
CA PHE A 227 -10.66 31.59 9.12
C PHE A 227 -12.00 32.09 9.65
N ASP A 228 -13.10 31.51 9.15
CA ASP A 228 -14.42 31.61 9.79
C ASP A 228 -14.65 30.45 10.77
N MET A 229 -14.09 29.28 10.44
CA MET A 229 -14.23 28.03 11.18
C MET A 229 -12.87 27.32 11.20
N LEU A 230 -12.52 26.75 12.36
CA LEU A 230 -11.24 26.07 12.57
C LEU A 230 -11.47 24.65 13.09
N VAL A 231 -10.81 23.67 12.47
CA VAL A 231 -10.77 22.27 12.91
C VAL A 231 -9.35 21.93 13.31
N VAL A 232 -9.15 21.58 14.58
CA VAL A 232 -7.84 21.22 15.13
C VAL A 232 -7.70 19.69 15.14
N GLY A 233 -6.96 19.14 14.18
CA GLY A 233 -6.70 17.71 14.03
C GLY A 233 -5.21 17.35 14.01
N VAL A 234 -4.38 18.14 14.71
CA VAL A 234 -2.91 18.02 14.74
C VAL A 234 -2.40 16.75 15.43
N GLY A 235 -3.21 16.12 16.28
CA GLY A 235 -2.83 14.91 17.02
C GLY A 235 -2.14 15.23 18.35
N ALA A 236 -1.16 14.40 18.72
CA ALA A 236 -0.40 14.52 19.96
C ALA A 236 0.99 13.89 19.79
N GLU A 237 1.99 14.42 20.50
CA GLU A 237 3.40 14.01 20.45
C GLU A 237 3.71 12.83 21.40
N ASN A 238 4.96 12.37 21.41
CA ASN A 238 5.44 11.33 22.30
C ASN A 238 5.73 11.87 23.71
N ALA A 239 5.04 11.32 24.71
CA ALA A 239 5.30 11.64 26.12
C ALA A 239 6.56 10.89 26.61
N THR A 240 7.52 11.63 27.17
CA THR A 240 8.73 11.06 27.80
C THR A 240 8.70 11.06 29.32
N PHE A 241 7.62 11.58 29.91
CA PHE A 241 7.38 11.67 31.36
C PHE A 241 8.52 12.31 32.18
N GLY A 242 9.38 13.11 31.53
CA GLY A 242 10.55 13.73 32.16
C GLY A 242 11.71 12.77 32.44
N ILE A 243 11.66 11.52 31.97
CA ILE A 243 12.72 10.53 32.18
C ILE A 243 13.97 10.95 31.37
N PRO A 244 15.14 11.20 32.02
CA PRO A 244 16.36 11.60 31.33
C PRO A 244 16.86 10.52 30.36
N GLY A 245 17.45 10.92 29.23
CA GLY A 245 18.03 10.02 28.24
C GLY A 245 17.04 9.45 27.22
N VAL A 246 15.72 9.55 27.44
CA VAL A 246 14.71 8.99 26.52
C VAL A 246 14.69 9.73 25.18
N LYS A 247 14.86 11.07 25.17
CA LYS A 247 14.89 11.85 23.92
C LYS A 247 16.21 11.69 23.18
N GLU A 248 17.29 11.45 23.93
CA GLU A 248 18.68 11.45 23.47
C GLU A 248 19.09 10.06 22.93
N HIS A 249 18.54 8.99 23.48
CA HIS A 249 18.97 7.61 23.18
C HIS A 249 17.86 6.71 22.65
N GLY A 250 16.60 6.99 23.01
CA GLY A 250 15.44 6.21 22.59
C GLY A 250 15.08 6.39 21.12
N CYS A 251 14.31 5.45 20.59
CA CYS A 251 13.62 5.59 19.31
C CYS A 251 12.12 5.66 19.59
N PHE A 252 11.46 6.75 19.20
CA PHE A 252 10.00 6.78 19.15
C PHE A 252 9.47 5.96 17.96
N LEU A 253 8.17 5.69 17.94
CA LEU A 253 7.47 5.04 16.84
C LEU A 253 6.15 5.78 16.61
N LYS A 254 6.21 6.91 15.91
CA LYS A 254 5.05 7.80 15.69
C LYS A 254 4.84 8.13 14.22
N GLU A 255 5.92 8.39 13.51
CA GLU A 255 5.95 8.80 12.10
C GLU A 255 6.74 7.81 11.23
N VAL A 256 6.63 7.94 9.90
CA VAL A 256 7.34 7.07 8.95
C VAL A 256 8.87 7.16 9.12
N ASN A 257 9.38 8.36 9.37
CA ASN A 257 10.82 8.59 9.60
C ASN A 257 11.32 7.88 10.86
N ASP A 258 10.45 7.68 11.86
CA ASP A 258 10.79 6.92 13.06
C ASP A 258 10.94 5.44 12.75
N ALA A 259 9.98 4.85 12.03
CA ALA A 259 10.03 3.46 11.63
C ALA A 259 11.27 3.16 10.74
N GLN A 260 11.62 4.09 9.84
CA GLN A 260 12.86 4.02 9.05
C GLN A 260 14.12 4.10 9.93
N LYS A 261 14.17 5.01 10.91
CA LYS A 261 15.29 5.11 11.87
C LYS A 261 15.44 3.85 12.71
N ILE A 262 14.33 3.30 13.22
CA ILE A 262 14.30 2.03 13.96
C ILE A 262 14.86 0.91 13.09
N ARG A 263 14.33 0.74 11.87
CA ARG A 263 14.77 -0.30 10.93
C ARG A 263 16.27 -0.24 10.64
N LYS A 264 16.77 0.97 10.37
CA LYS A 264 18.20 1.20 10.19
C LYS A 264 18.98 0.83 11.44
N ARG A 265 18.56 1.27 12.62
CA ARG A 265 19.28 1.02 13.88
C ARG A 265 19.31 -0.47 14.27
N ILE A 266 18.23 -1.22 14.03
CA ILE A 266 18.20 -2.68 14.20
C ILE A 266 19.27 -3.34 13.33
N MET A 267 19.32 -3.00 12.03
CA MET A 267 20.31 -3.58 11.12
C MET A 267 21.73 -3.12 11.44
N ASP A 268 21.95 -1.85 11.79
CA ASP A 268 23.26 -1.34 12.20
C ASP A 268 23.75 -2.09 13.46
N CYS A 269 22.89 -2.39 14.43
CA CYS A 269 23.23 -3.23 15.58
C CYS A 269 23.60 -4.67 15.18
N VAL A 270 22.84 -5.29 14.27
CA VAL A 270 23.09 -6.66 13.79
C VAL A 270 24.44 -6.76 13.06
N GLU A 271 24.72 -5.86 12.12
CA GLU A 271 25.99 -5.82 11.38
C GLU A 271 27.19 -5.43 12.29
N THR A 272 26.95 -4.65 13.34
CA THR A 272 27.99 -4.35 14.35
C THR A 272 28.24 -5.54 15.29
N ALA A 273 27.23 -6.38 15.53
CA ALA A 273 27.38 -7.60 16.34
C ALA A 273 28.10 -8.73 15.59
N THR A 274 27.97 -8.80 14.27
CA THR A 274 28.71 -9.75 13.41
C THR A 274 30.13 -9.28 13.04
N PHE A 275 30.51 -8.07 13.45
CA PHE A 275 31.85 -7.53 13.14
C PHE A 275 32.97 -8.39 13.77
N LYS A 276 34.10 -8.45 13.07
CA LYS A 276 35.23 -9.32 13.44
C LYS A 276 35.77 -8.97 14.84
N ASP A 277 36.09 -9.99 15.61
CA ASP A 277 36.70 -9.92 16.96
C ASP A 277 35.83 -9.25 18.04
N GLN A 278 34.50 -9.14 17.82
CA GLN A 278 33.56 -8.60 18.81
C GLN A 278 33.46 -9.51 20.05
N THR A 279 33.40 -8.93 21.26
CA THR A 279 33.30 -9.72 22.50
C THR A 279 31.88 -10.29 22.69
N PRO A 280 31.72 -11.48 23.31
CA PRO A 280 30.40 -12.06 23.56
C PRO A 280 29.46 -11.14 24.35
N GLU A 281 30.00 -10.32 25.25
CA GLU A 281 29.28 -9.34 26.04
C GLU A 281 28.69 -8.23 25.17
N GLU A 282 29.49 -7.73 24.22
CA GLU A 282 29.09 -6.66 23.30
C GLU A 282 28.11 -7.17 22.24
N VAL A 283 28.27 -8.41 21.77
CA VAL A 283 27.29 -9.11 20.91
C VAL A 283 25.92 -9.18 21.61
N ARG A 284 25.87 -9.64 22.86
CA ARG A 284 24.62 -9.67 23.65
C ARG A 284 24.03 -8.27 23.87
N ARG A 285 24.88 -7.25 24.10
CA ARG A 285 24.44 -5.86 24.28
C ARG A 285 23.84 -5.25 23.00
N LEU A 286 24.41 -5.54 21.83
CA LEU A 286 23.95 -5.02 20.54
C LEU A 286 22.66 -5.69 20.07
N LEU A 287 22.47 -6.97 20.39
CA LEU A 287 21.32 -7.77 19.98
C LEU A 287 20.17 -7.78 21.00
N HIS A 288 20.28 -6.99 22.08
CA HIS A 288 19.21 -6.78 23.06
C HIS A 288 18.35 -5.56 22.69
N MET A 289 17.09 -5.82 22.32
CA MET A 289 16.11 -4.81 21.93
C MET A 289 15.13 -4.58 23.09
N VAL A 290 15.04 -3.35 23.59
CA VAL A 290 14.11 -2.98 24.67
C VAL A 290 12.96 -2.15 24.09
N VAL A 291 11.73 -2.64 24.26
CA VAL A 291 10.49 -1.97 23.85
C VAL A 291 9.78 -1.47 25.11
N VAL A 292 9.44 -0.19 25.15
CA VAL A 292 8.81 0.44 26.33
C VAL A 292 7.36 0.81 26.01
N GLY A 293 6.43 0.27 26.80
CA GLY A 293 4.98 0.42 26.68
C GLY A 293 4.29 -0.84 26.16
N GLY A 294 3.60 -1.57 27.04
CA GLY A 294 2.76 -2.73 26.76
C GLY A 294 1.38 -2.41 26.17
N GLY A 295 1.20 -1.22 25.59
CA GLY A 295 0.05 -0.92 24.74
C GLY A 295 0.15 -1.57 23.35
N PRO A 296 -0.90 -1.52 22.51
CA PRO A 296 -0.93 -2.19 21.21
C PRO A 296 0.33 -1.95 20.37
N THR A 297 0.75 -0.70 20.20
CA THR A 297 1.93 -0.35 19.39
C THR A 297 3.24 -1.00 19.85
N GLY A 298 3.46 -1.14 21.17
CA GLY A 298 4.67 -1.76 21.69
C GLY A 298 4.61 -3.29 21.67
N VAL A 299 3.43 -3.88 21.91
CA VAL A 299 3.19 -5.33 21.76
C VAL A 299 3.33 -5.75 20.30
N GLU A 300 2.70 -5.03 19.37
CA GLU A 300 2.82 -5.26 17.92
C GLU A 300 4.28 -5.12 17.45
N PHE A 301 5.01 -4.08 17.90
CA PHE A 301 6.41 -3.91 17.52
C PHE A 301 7.33 -5.00 18.10
N ALA A 302 7.11 -5.43 19.35
CA ALA A 302 7.86 -6.52 19.94
C ALA A 302 7.58 -7.86 19.26
N GLY A 303 6.34 -8.12 18.83
CA GLY A 303 5.99 -9.27 18.00
C GLY A 303 6.65 -9.23 16.62
N GLU A 304 6.56 -8.09 15.93
CA GLU A 304 7.24 -7.87 14.64
C GLU A 304 8.76 -8.09 14.73
N LEU A 305 9.42 -7.62 15.80
CA LEU A 305 10.85 -7.87 16.05
C LEU A 305 11.15 -9.37 16.17
N GLN A 306 10.33 -10.12 16.90
CA GLN A 306 10.50 -11.56 17.07
C GLN A 306 10.26 -12.31 15.75
N ASP A 307 9.22 -11.95 15.00
CA ASP A 307 8.93 -12.51 13.69
C ASP A 307 10.06 -12.21 12.68
N PHE A 308 10.59 -11.00 12.66
CA PHE A 308 11.73 -10.63 11.81
C PHE A 308 13.00 -11.41 12.17
N PHE A 309 13.24 -11.63 13.47
CA PHE A 309 14.35 -12.44 13.92
C PHE A 309 14.22 -13.91 13.47
N GLU A 310 13.10 -14.56 13.77
CA GLU A 310 12.89 -15.99 13.45
C GLU A 310 12.74 -16.26 11.95
N ASN A 311 12.04 -15.38 11.23
CA ASN A 311 11.72 -15.61 9.82
C ASN A 311 12.83 -15.16 8.86
N ASP A 312 13.61 -14.14 9.21
CA ASP A 312 14.65 -13.58 8.34
C ASP A 312 16.06 -13.70 8.93
N LEU A 313 16.32 -13.08 10.09
CA LEU A 313 17.69 -12.93 10.60
C LEU A 313 18.34 -14.27 10.92
N ARG A 314 17.64 -15.14 11.67
CA ARG A 314 18.11 -16.49 12.05
C ARG A 314 18.52 -17.37 10.86
N LYS A 315 17.90 -17.16 9.70
CA LYS A 315 18.18 -17.92 8.46
C LYS A 315 19.34 -17.33 7.65
N ARG A 316 19.57 -16.02 7.75
CA ARG A 316 20.62 -15.30 7.00
C ARG A 316 21.93 -15.15 7.78
N ILE A 317 21.84 -15.07 9.10
CA ILE A 317 22.93 -14.79 10.05
C ILE A 317 22.81 -15.77 11.23
N PRO A 318 23.12 -17.07 11.06
CA PRO A 318 22.90 -18.08 12.10
C PRO A 318 23.70 -17.83 13.39
N GLU A 319 24.82 -17.12 13.31
CA GLU A 319 25.72 -16.79 14.44
C GLU A 319 25.08 -15.91 15.52
N ILE A 320 24.08 -15.08 15.18
CA ILE A 320 23.39 -14.23 16.15
C ILE A 320 22.25 -14.94 16.90
N THR A 321 21.89 -16.16 16.49
CA THR A 321 20.66 -16.87 16.93
C THR A 321 20.51 -16.95 18.45
N ASN A 322 21.61 -17.19 19.18
CA ASN A 322 21.55 -17.43 20.63
C ASN A 322 21.68 -16.14 21.47
N ASN A 323 21.78 -14.97 20.83
CA ASN A 323 22.08 -13.69 21.49
C ASN A 323 21.02 -12.62 21.26
N PHE A 324 20.04 -12.84 20.36
CA PHE A 324 18.96 -11.90 20.11
C PHE A 324 17.89 -12.00 21.20
N HIS A 325 17.58 -10.88 21.83
CA HIS A 325 16.62 -10.81 22.93
C HIS A 325 15.72 -9.58 22.77
N VAL A 326 14.42 -9.76 22.92
CA VAL A 326 13.45 -8.67 23.02
C VAL A 326 12.95 -8.59 24.46
N THR A 327 12.88 -7.38 25.02
CA THR A 327 12.30 -7.14 26.35
C THR A 327 11.24 -6.06 26.25
N LEU A 328 9.98 -6.45 26.50
CA LEU A 328 8.86 -5.53 26.61
C LEU A 328 8.72 -5.07 28.07
N VAL A 329 8.74 -3.75 28.30
CA VAL A 329 8.63 -3.12 29.62
C VAL A 329 7.32 -2.35 29.69
N GLU A 330 6.45 -2.68 30.66
CA GLU A 330 5.20 -1.97 30.95
C GLU A 330 5.20 -1.52 32.42
N ALA A 331 4.59 -0.35 32.70
CA ALA A 331 4.51 0.22 34.03
C ALA A 331 3.26 -0.24 34.80
N LEU A 332 2.19 -0.59 34.08
CA LEU A 332 0.98 -1.20 34.62
C LEU A 332 1.19 -2.71 34.91
N PRO A 333 0.33 -3.34 35.71
CA PRO A 333 0.47 -4.75 36.07
C PRO A 333 0.31 -5.76 34.92
N SER A 334 -0.11 -5.32 33.73
CA SER A 334 -0.31 -6.19 32.57
C SER A 334 -0.19 -5.43 31.26
N VAL A 335 0.16 -6.15 30.19
CA VAL A 335 0.05 -5.64 28.82
C VAL A 335 -1.42 -5.51 28.39
N LEU A 336 -1.68 -4.78 27.31
CA LEU A 336 -2.98 -4.66 26.64
C LEU A 336 -4.20 -4.46 27.58
N PRO A 337 -4.16 -3.52 28.56
CA PRO A 337 -5.17 -3.39 29.62
C PRO A 337 -6.58 -2.99 29.13
N MET A 338 -6.76 -2.72 27.84
CA MET A 338 -8.05 -2.46 27.19
C MET A 338 -8.77 -3.74 26.72
N PHE A 339 -8.13 -4.91 26.77
CA PHE A 339 -8.71 -6.19 26.36
C PHE A 339 -9.21 -7.01 27.55
N SER A 340 -9.91 -8.12 27.28
CA SER A 340 -10.34 -9.05 28.33
C SER A 340 -9.15 -9.78 28.95
N LYS A 341 -9.27 -10.15 30.23
CA LYS A 341 -8.20 -10.87 30.96
C LYS A 341 -7.70 -12.10 30.20
N GLN A 342 -8.58 -12.87 29.57
CA GLN A 342 -8.21 -14.05 28.78
C GLN A 342 -7.25 -13.73 27.62
N LEU A 343 -7.41 -12.57 26.97
CA LEU A 343 -6.52 -12.13 25.89
C LEU A 343 -5.20 -11.60 26.44
N ILE A 344 -5.22 -10.93 27.59
CA ILE A 344 -4.01 -10.48 28.31
C ILE A 344 -3.18 -11.70 28.74
N ASP A 345 -3.80 -12.65 29.45
CA ASP A 345 -3.16 -13.89 29.91
C ASP A 345 -2.57 -14.68 28.72
N TYR A 346 -3.28 -14.73 27.58
CA TYR A 346 -2.80 -15.33 26.33
C TYR A 346 -1.58 -14.60 25.75
N THR A 347 -1.65 -13.27 25.59
CA THR A 347 -0.54 -12.47 25.06
C THR A 347 0.70 -12.60 25.93
N GLU A 348 0.55 -12.55 27.26
CA GLU A 348 1.66 -12.74 28.19
C GLU A 348 2.26 -14.15 28.12
N GLN A 349 1.45 -15.18 27.88
CA GLN A 349 1.93 -16.55 27.72
C GLN A 349 2.72 -16.70 26.41
N THR A 350 2.18 -16.19 25.30
CA THR A 350 2.86 -16.20 23.99
C THR A 350 4.18 -15.42 23.98
N PHE A 351 4.34 -14.40 24.83
CA PHE A 351 5.59 -13.63 24.98
C PHE A 351 6.60 -14.27 25.95
N LYS A 352 6.24 -15.37 26.63
CA LYS A 352 7.11 -16.15 27.53
C LYS A 352 7.58 -17.46 26.91
N GLU A 353 7.01 -17.84 25.76
CA GLU A 353 7.34 -19.02 24.93
C GLU A 353 8.45 -18.70 23.91
#